data_AF-A0A946K0G3-F1
#
_entry.id   AF-A0A946K0G3-F1
#
_cell.length_a   1.000
_cell.length_b   1.000
_cell.length_c   1.000
_cell.angle_alpha   90.00
_cell.angle_beta   90.00
_cell.angle_gamma   90.00
#
_symmetry.space_group_name_H-M   'P 1'
#
loop_
_entity.id
_entity.type
_entity.pdbx_description
1 polymer ?
#
loop_
_entity_poly.entity_id
_entity_poly.type
_entity_poly.pdbx_seq_one_letter_code
_entity_poly.pdbx_strand_id
1 'polypeptide(L)'
;SYKAEGVDVELKDAMVLAFGNCSVTAHATPGHTGGCFTLLTNDHTMAFTGDCLLIRGAGRTDFQAGDVHTMWDSIRTKIFSLPQECLLYPGHDYMGRTVSTVAEEKQFNPRIGGDAREEDFVGYMDNLGLPHPKQLDIALPANLKSGKPDTPVLKPTWAPINVTFAGIPEVEPDWVARHLGDICVLDVRSEAEYSGDLGYIEGSILIPLDQLRSRIGEVPTDRPVVTMCQSGKRSSMATQILKASGIEDVANIPGGLIHWSRLALPGLATT
;
A
#
# COMPACT_ATOMS: atom_id res chain seq x y z
N SER A 1 -27.95 -7.87 -6.54
CA SER A 1 -27.00 -7.43 -5.51
C SER A 1 -25.60 -7.71 -6.00
N TYR A 2 -24.67 -6.78 -5.79
CA TYR A 2 -23.26 -6.99 -6.08
C TYR A 2 -22.70 -7.95 -5.03
N LYS A 3 -22.44 -9.21 -5.40
CA LYS A 3 -21.79 -10.18 -4.51
C LYS A 3 -20.36 -10.36 -4.98
N ALA A 4 -19.41 -10.02 -4.12
CA ALA A 4 -18.00 -10.29 -4.39
C ALA A 4 -17.68 -11.78 -4.20
N GLU A 5 -16.81 -12.31 -5.03
CA GLU A 5 -16.26 -13.65 -4.97
C GLU A 5 -14.92 -13.65 -4.21
N GLY A 6 -14.59 -14.76 -3.55
CA GLY A 6 -13.33 -14.87 -2.81
C GLY A 6 -13.28 -13.95 -1.58
N VAL A 7 -14.42 -13.76 -0.91
CA VAL A 7 -14.51 -13.02 0.34
C VAL A 7 -14.19 -13.98 1.49
N ASP A 8 -13.13 -13.69 2.25
CA ASP A 8 -12.75 -14.50 3.42
C ASP A 8 -13.70 -14.29 4.61
N VAL A 9 -14.10 -13.03 4.83
CA VAL A 9 -15.01 -12.62 5.92
C VAL A 9 -16.06 -11.67 5.37
N GLU A 10 -17.31 -12.14 5.30
CA GLU A 10 -18.46 -11.32 4.90
C GLU A 10 -18.95 -10.49 6.09
N LEU A 11 -18.86 -9.16 5.98
CA LEU A 11 -19.31 -8.25 7.03
C LEU A 11 -20.83 -8.21 7.14
N LYS A 12 -21.30 -8.08 8.38
CA LYS A 12 -22.71 -7.86 8.72
C LYS A 12 -22.83 -6.63 9.62
N ASP A 13 -24.00 -6.00 9.62
CA ASP A 13 -24.28 -4.89 10.53
C ASP A 13 -24.08 -5.34 11.98
N ALA A 14 -23.45 -4.48 12.78
CA ALA A 14 -23.00 -4.71 14.16
C ALA A 14 -21.96 -5.84 14.36
N MET A 15 -21.36 -6.37 13.28
CA MET A 15 -20.27 -7.35 13.41
C MET A 15 -19.01 -6.71 13.99
N VAL A 16 -18.41 -7.34 14.99
CA VAL A 16 -17.15 -6.90 15.60
C VAL A 16 -15.97 -7.66 14.99
N LEU A 17 -14.97 -6.92 14.52
CA LEU A 17 -13.70 -7.44 14.02
C LEU A 17 -12.59 -7.08 15.00
N ALA A 18 -12.02 -8.08 15.67
CA ALA A 18 -10.94 -7.89 16.63
C ALA A 18 -9.56 -8.14 16.01
N PHE A 19 -8.57 -7.34 16.40
CA PHE A 19 -7.17 -7.49 16.01
C PHE A 19 -6.25 -7.00 17.13
N GLY A 20 -5.48 -7.91 17.71
CA GLY A 20 -4.72 -7.63 18.93
C GLY A 20 -5.64 -7.20 20.08
N ASN A 21 -5.35 -6.04 20.67
CA ASN A 21 -6.16 -5.45 21.74
C ASN A 21 -7.17 -4.40 21.23
N CYS A 22 -7.32 -4.30 19.91
CA CYS A 22 -8.23 -3.37 19.25
C CYS A 22 -9.40 -4.12 18.63
N SER A 23 -10.51 -3.42 18.39
CA SER A 23 -11.56 -3.91 17.51
C SER A 23 -12.30 -2.78 16.82
N VAL A 24 -12.95 -3.12 15.70
CA VAL A 24 -13.91 -2.25 15.03
C VAL A 24 -15.28 -2.93 14.94
N THR A 25 -16.34 -2.16 15.08
CA THR A 25 -17.71 -2.58 14.80
C THR A 25 -18.12 -2.09 13.42
N ALA A 26 -18.57 -3.01 12.56
CA ALA A 26 -19.07 -2.70 11.23
C ALA A 26 -20.53 -2.26 11.28
N HIS A 27 -20.83 -1.03 10.87
CA HIS A 27 -22.18 -0.51 10.72
C HIS A 27 -22.51 -0.37 9.23
N ALA A 28 -23.53 -1.05 8.75
CA ALA A 28 -23.95 -0.95 7.35
C ALA A 28 -24.44 0.47 7.08
N THR A 29 -23.80 1.19 6.17
CA THR A 29 -24.13 2.57 5.79
C THR A 29 -24.35 2.67 4.28
N PRO A 30 -25.32 1.92 3.73
CA PRO A 30 -25.61 1.92 2.31
C PRO A 30 -26.02 3.31 1.84
N GLY A 31 -25.80 3.56 0.55
CA GLY A 31 -26.17 4.84 -0.06
C GLY A 31 -25.24 5.19 -1.21
N HIS A 32 -23.92 5.20 -0.98
CA HIS A 32 -22.96 5.36 -2.08
C HIS A 32 -22.96 4.11 -2.96
N THR A 33 -22.97 2.95 -2.30
CA THR A 33 -23.31 1.66 -2.89
C THR A 33 -24.25 0.92 -1.93
N GLY A 34 -24.88 -0.15 -2.38
CA GLY A 34 -25.69 -1.01 -1.51
C GLY A 34 -24.88 -1.82 -0.48
N GLY A 35 -23.54 -1.84 -0.57
CA GLY A 35 -22.65 -2.62 0.29
C GLY A 35 -21.72 -1.80 1.18
N CYS A 36 -21.97 -0.49 1.33
CA CYS A 36 -21.11 0.37 2.15
C CYS A 36 -21.24 0.06 3.65
N PHE A 37 -20.10 0.15 4.34
CA PHE A 37 -20.01 0.06 5.80
C PHE A 37 -19.18 1.22 6.35
N THR A 38 -19.54 1.66 7.55
CA THR A 38 -18.73 2.50 8.43
C THR A 38 -18.12 1.62 9.51
N LEU A 39 -16.82 1.71 9.73
CA LEU A 39 -16.12 0.95 10.79
C LEU A 39 -15.86 1.85 11.98
N LEU A 40 -16.40 1.53 13.15
CA LEU A 40 -16.28 2.30 14.39
C LEU A 40 -15.30 1.63 15.34
N THR A 41 -14.29 2.35 15.86
CA THR A 41 -13.38 1.80 16.89
C THR A 41 -14.13 1.50 18.18
N ASN A 42 -13.67 0.50 18.93
CA ASN A 42 -14.32 0.05 20.17
C ASN A 42 -14.43 1.11 21.28
N ASP A 43 -13.54 2.11 21.29
CA ASP A 43 -13.58 3.26 22.19
C ASP A 43 -14.44 4.43 21.65
N HIS A 44 -15.01 4.26 20.46
CA HIS A 44 -15.84 5.21 19.73
C HIS A 44 -15.16 6.54 19.40
N THR A 45 -13.82 6.61 19.46
CA THR A 45 -13.07 7.84 19.16
C THR A 45 -12.87 8.08 17.67
N MET A 46 -12.97 7.03 16.84
CA MET A 46 -12.76 7.11 15.40
C MET A 46 -13.77 6.27 14.63
N ALA A 47 -14.25 6.79 13.50
CA ALA A 47 -15.04 6.06 12.52
C ALA A 47 -14.47 6.24 11.11
N PHE A 48 -14.34 5.12 10.38
CA PHE A 48 -13.94 5.10 8.97
C PHE A 48 -15.21 5.04 8.11
N THR A 49 -15.57 6.14 7.48
CA THR A 49 -16.90 6.34 6.86
C THR A 49 -17.00 5.89 5.41
N GLY A 50 -15.89 5.42 4.84
CA GLY A 50 -15.80 5.11 3.41
C GLY A 50 -16.29 6.29 2.57
N ASP A 51 -17.01 6.00 1.49
CA ASP A 51 -17.62 7.02 0.64
C ASP A 51 -19.07 7.36 1.03
N CYS A 52 -19.54 6.93 2.21
CA CYS A 52 -20.86 7.35 2.69
C CYS A 52 -20.85 8.85 3.06
N LEU A 53 -19.96 9.23 3.99
CA LEU A 53 -19.74 10.62 4.38
C LEU A 53 -18.29 11.03 4.10
N LEU A 54 -18.10 12.18 3.47
CA LEU A 54 -16.80 12.79 3.16
C LEU A 54 -16.64 14.11 3.91
N ILE A 55 -15.41 14.66 3.96
CA ILE A 55 -15.17 15.94 4.63
C ILE A 55 -15.86 17.07 3.85
N ARG A 56 -16.89 17.67 4.45
CA ARG A 56 -17.78 18.67 3.83
C ARG A 56 -18.43 18.17 2.53
N GLY A 57 -18.71 16.88 2.45
CA GLY A 57 -19.36 16.26 1.30
C GLY A 57 -19.96 14.89 1.61
N ALA A 58 -20.33 14.18 0.56
CA ALA A 58 -20.80 12.79 0.59
C ALA A 58 -20.40 12.11 -0.73
N GLY A 59 -20.30 10.78 -0.76
CA GLY A 59 -20.09 10.05 -2.01
C GLY A 59 -21.28 10.19 -2.95
N ARG A 60 -21.06 9.91 -4.24
CA ARG A 60 -22.12 9.92 -5.26
C ARG A 60 -23.10 8.76 -5.06
N THR A 61 -24.32 8.84 -5.57
CA THR A 61 -25.38 7.83 -5.33
C THR A 61 -25.94 7.23 -6.62
N ASP A 62 -25.42 7.63 -7.78
CA ASP A 62 -25.96 7.37 -9.12
C ASP A 62 -25.41 6.10 -9.79
N PHE A 63 -24.54 5.34 -9.11
CA PHE A 63 -23.96 4.07 -9.59
C PHE A 63 -23.99 2.98 -8.51
N GLN A 64 -23.66 1.73 -8.86
CA GLN A 64 -23.39 0.64 -7.91
C GLN A 64 -24.53 0.36 -6.90
N ALA A 65 -25.78 0.52 -7.33
CA ALA A 65 -26.98 0.44 -6.47
C ALA A 65 -26.93 1.43 -5.30
N GLY A 66 -26.35 2.61 -5.54
CA GLY A 66 -26.47 3.75 -4.66
C GLY A 66 -27.91 4.27 -4.63
N ASP A 67 -28.26 4.89 -3.52
CA ASP A 67 -29.56 5.46 -3.26
C ASP A 67 -29.41 6.62 -2.27
N VAL A 68 -29.90 7.79 -2.67
CA VAL A 68 -29.66 9.04 -1.94
C VAL A 68 -30.49 9.14 -0.66
N HIS A 69 -31.71 8.61 -0.66
CA HIS A 69 -32.56 8.54 0.54
C HIS A 69 -31.93 7.61 1.59
N THR A 70 -31.45 6.45 1.16
CA THR A 70 -30.74 5.49 2.01
C THR A 70 -29.42 6.08 2.53
N MET A 71 -28.71 6.87 1.70
CA MET A 71 -27.50 7.58 2.14
C MET A 71 -27.83 8.60 3.24
N TRP A 72 -28.90 9.38 3.07
CA TRP A 72 -29.38 10.33 4.06
C TRP A 72 -29.65 9.64 5.40
N ASP A 73 -30.43 8.56 5.40
CA ASP A 73 -30.74 7.79 6.60
C ASP A 73 -29.48 7.22 7.25
N SER A 74 -28.57 6.64 6.46
CA SER A 74 -27.31 6.09 6.96
C SER A 74 -26.46 7.15 7.67
N ILE A 75 -26.32 8.34 7.07
CA ILE A 75 -25.54 9.42 7.69
C ILE A 75 -26.25 9.93 8.94
N ARG A 76 -27.54 10.26 8.86
CA ARG A 76 -28.30 10.86 9.97
C ARG A 76 -28.43 9.94 11.18
N THR A 77 -28.71 8.66 10.95
CA THR A 77 -29.07 7.71 12.03
C THR A 77 -27.90 6.90 12.56
N LYS A 78 -26.81 6.74 11.78
CA LYS A 78 -25.65 5.92 12.19
C LYS A 78 -24.39 6.73 12.40
N ILE A 79 -24.06 7.66 11.51
CA ILE A 79 -22.80 8.44 11.62
C ILE A 79 -23.02 9.66 12.53
N PHE A 80 -24.10 10.40 12.33
CA PHE A 80 -24.47 11.52 13.16
C PHE A 80 -25.06 11.10 14.52
N SER A 81 -25.27 9.81 14.81
CA SER A 81 -25.58 9.37 16.18
C SER A 81 -24.33 9.15 17.05
N LEU A 82 -23.13 9.17 16.46
CA LEU A 82 -21.86 8.97 17.16
C LEU A 82 -21.51 10.18 18.06
N PRO A 83 -20.55 10.01 19.00
CA PRO A 83 -20.04 11.11 19.83
C PRO A 83 -19.54 12.28 18.98
N GLN A 84 -19.71 13.51 19.47
CA GLN A 84 -19.43 14.72 18.69
C GLN A 84 -17.96 14.85 18.29
N GLU A 85 -17.07 14.45 19.18
CA GLU A 85 -15.63 14.42 19.05
C GLU A 85 -15.10 13.22 18.25
N CYS A 86 -15.96 12.27 17.87
CA CYS A 86 -15.57 11.11 17.08
C CYS A 86 -14.96 11.58 15.75
N LEU A 87 -13.72 11.18 15.49
CA LEU A 87 -12.99 11.50 14.28
C LEU A 87 -13.57 10.72 13.10
N LEU A 88 -13.76 11.39 11.97
CA LEU A 88 -14.30 10.81 10.75
C LEU A 88 -13.21 10.73 9.68
N TYR A 89 -12.86 9.51 9.28
CA TYR A 89 -11.88 9.22 8.23
C TYR A 89 -12.60 8.72 6.97
N PRO A 90 -12.69 9.54 5.90
CA PRO A 90 -13.39 9.16 4.68
C PRO A 90 -12.58 8.21 3.80
N GLY A 91 -13.24 7.59 2.82
CA GLY A 91 -12.58 6.79 1.78
C GLY A 91 -11.75 7.64 0.81
N HIS A 92 -12.16 8.89 0.60
CA HIS A 92 -11.48 9.84 -0.30
C HIS A 92 -11.51 11.27 0.24
N ASP A 93 -10.53 12.06 -0.18
CA ASP A 93 -10.56 13.51 -0.13
C ASP A 93 -9.82 14.06 -1.37
N TYR A 94 -10.32 15.18 -1.92
CA TYR A 94 -9.80 15.77 -3.15
C TYR A 94 -9.15 17.14 -2.93
N MET A 95 -8.98 17.55 -1.67
CA MET A 95 -8.44 18.85 -1.24
C MET A 95 -7.28 18.72 -0.24
N GLY A 96 -6.73 17.52 -0.07
CA GLY A 96 -5.60 17.25 0.82
C GLY A 96 -5.94 17.22 2.31
N ARG A 97 -7.22 17.12 2.66
CA ARG A 97 -7.69 16.99 4.04
C ARG A 97 -7.66 15.53 4.45
N THR A 98 -7.46 15.27 5.75
CA THR A 98 -7.22 13.91 6.25
C THR A 98 -8.30 13.41 7.21
N VAL A 99 -8.93 14.30 7.97
CA VAL A 99 -9.90 13.94 9.02
C VAL A 99 -10.85 15.11 9.30
N SER A 100 -12.07 14.81 9.75
CA SER A 100 -12.98 15.78 10.40
C SER A 100 -13.61 15.14 11.64
N THR A 101 -14.68 15.72 12.18
CA THR A 101 -15.40 15.19 13.34
C THR A 101 -16.90 15.13 13.07
N VAL A 102 -17.62 14.34 13.86
CA VAL A 102 -19.09 14.32 13.84
C VAL A 102 -19.67 15.71 14.06
N ALA A 103 -19.16 16.47 15.04
CA ALA A 103 -19.61 17.84 15.30
C ALA A 103 -19.43 18.75 14.09
N GLU A 104 -18.24 18.72 13.49
CA GLU A 104 -17.93 19.57 12.34
C GLU A 104 -18.81 19.24 11.13
N GLU A 105 -19.00 17.95 10.80
CA GLU A 105 -19.84 17.56 9.66
C GLU A 105 -21.32 17.82 9.95
N LYS A 106 -21.79 17.56 11.17
CA LYS A 106 -23.16 17.91 11.58
C LYS A 106 -23.44 19.40 11.43
N GLN A 107 -22.49 20.25 11.76
CA GLN A 107 -22.70 21.70 11.76
C GLN A 107 -22.44 22.33 10.40
N PHE A 108 -21.40 21.87 9.69
CA PHE A 108 -20.81 22.59 8.57
C PHE A 108 -20.80 21.81 7.25
N ASN A 109 -21.25 20.56 7.20
CA ASN A 109 -21.37 19.87 5.92
C ASN A 109 -22.41 20.60 5.06
N PRO A 110 -22.01 21.16 3.89
CA PRO A 110 -22.89 22.01 3.09
C PRO A 110 -24.04 21.25 2.42
N ARG A 111 -24.02 19.91 2.45
CA ARG A 111 -25.05 19.07 1.82
C ARG A 111 -26.06 18.53 2.84
N ILE A 112 -25.58 18.11 4.02
CA ILE A 112 -26.39 17.34 4.99
C ILE A 112 -26.32 17.89 6.42
N GLY A 113 -25.42 18.84 6.68
CA GLY A 113 -25.25 19.46 7.99
C GLY A 113 -26.23 20.62 8.24
N GLY A 114 -26.15 21.19 9.43
CA GLY A 114 -27.01 22.26 9.91
C GLY A 114 -28.48 21.87 9.90
N ASP A 115 -29.30 22.78 9.40
CA ASP A 115 -30.76 22.62 9.31
C ASP A 115 -31.20 21.98 7.97
N ALA A 116 -30.27 21.38 7.22
CA ALA A 116 -30.60 20.70 5.97
C ALA A 116 -31.70 19.65 6.21
N ARG A 117 -32.64 19.58 5.27
CA ARG A 117 -33.67 18.54 5.19
C ARG A 117 -33.30 17.51 4.13
N GLU A 118 -33.96 16.37 4.17
CA GLU A 118 -33.73 15.30 3.20
C GLU A 118 -33.93 15.79 1.77
N GLU A 119 -34.98 16.57 1.52
CA GLU A 119 -35.25 17.14 0.19
C GLU A 119 -34.10 18.04 -0.32
N ASP A 120 -33.45 18.78 0.58
CA ASP A 120 -32.33 19.66 0.25
C ASP A 120 -31.11 18.82 -0.18
N PHE A 121 -30.83 17.73 0.56
CA PHE A 121 -29.75 16.80 0.26
C PHE A 121 -30.00 16.04 -1.06
N VAL A 122 -31.19 15.46 -1.21
CA VAL A 122 -31.60 14.74 -2.43
C VAL A 122 -31.51 15.63 -3.65
N GLY A 123 -32.10 16.83 -3.56
CA GLY A 123 -32.05 17.82 -4.64
C GLY A 123 -30.61 18.22 -4.99
N TYR A 124 -29.71 18.35 -4.01
CA TYR A 124 -28.31 18.63 -4.28
C TYR A 124 -27.62 17.47 -5.02
N MET A 125 -27.80 16.24 -4.54
CA MET A 125 -27.13 15.06 -5.06
C MET A 125 -27.57 14.71 -6.49
N ASP A 126 -28.86 14.84 -6.80
CA ASP A 126 -29.42 14.60 -8.14
C ASP A 126 -28.91 15.61 -9.18
N ASN A 127 -28.50 16.81 -8.74
CA ASN A 127 -28.04 17.89 -9.60
C ASN A 127 -26.51 18.07 -9.61
N LEU A 128 -25.75 17.11 -9.07
CA LEU A 128 -24.28 17.17 -9.02
C LEU A 128 -23.62 17.19 -10.40
N GLY A 129 -24.24 16.59 -11.42
CA GLY A 129 -23.74 16.60 -12.80
C GLY A 129 -22.34 16.02 -12.99
N LEU A 130 -21.95 15.05 -12.16
CA LEU A 130 -20.59 14.50 -12.19
C LEU A 130 -20.34 13.68 -13.46
N PRO A 131 -19.11 13.72 -14.01
CA PRO A 131 -18.74 12.85 -15.11
C PRO A 131 -18.82 11.38 -14.71
N HIS A 132 -18.95 10.51 -15.72
CA HIS A 132 -18.84 9.08 -15.54
C HIS A 132 -17.50 8.72 -14.86
N PRO A 133 -17.45 7.83 -13.85
CA PRO A 133 -16.20 7.49 -13.20
C PRO A 133 -15.22 6.81 -14.17
N LYS A 134 -13.98 7.31 -14.23
CA LYS A 134 -12.99 6.94 -15.26
C LYS A 134 -12.55 5.47 -15.23
N GLN A 135 -12.58 4.85 -14.07
CA GLN A 135 -12.03 3.51 -13.82
C GLN A 135 -13.13 2.48 -13.50
N LEU A 136 -14.42 2.85 -13.56
CA LEU A 136 -15.50 1.98 -13.08
C LEU A 136 -15.51 0.62 -13.80
N ASP A 137 -15.37 0.63 -15.12
CA ASP A 137 -15.43 -0.57 -15.97
C ASP A 137 -14.25 -1.53 -15.77
N ILE A 138 -13.19 -1.08 -15.11
CA ILE A 138 -11.99 -1.88 -14.78
C ILE A 138 -12.05 -2.28 -13.30
N ALA A 139 -12.24 -1.31 -12.41
CA ALA A 139 -12.16 -1.49 -10.97
C ALA A 139 -13.34 -2.30 -10.42
N LEU A 140 -14.57 -2.10 -10.92
CA LEU A 140 -15.73 -2.81 -10.40
C LEU A 140 -15.64 -4.33 -10.65
N PRO A 141 -15.37 -4.83 -11.88
CA PRO A 141 -15.16 -6.26 -12.11
C PRO A 141 -14.01 -6.85 -11.30
N ALA A 142 -12.89 -6.12 -11.16
CA ALA A 142 -11.75 -6.58 -10.36
C ALA A 142 -12.10 -6.69 -8.87
N ASN A 143 -12.78 -5.68 -8.32
CA ASN A 143 -13.19 -5.65 -6.91
C ASN A 143 -14.26 -6.71 -6.60
N LEU A 144 -15.12 -7.05 -7.57
CA LEU A 144 -16.06 -8.17 -7.43
C LEU A 144 -15.37 -9.53 -7.35
N LYS A 145 -14.08 -9.63 -7.67
CA LYS A 145 -13.25 -10.84 -7.46
C LYS A 145 -12.26 -10.66 -6.30
N SER A 146 -12.56 -9.79 -5.34
CA SER A 146 -11.67 -9.42 -4.23
C SER A 146 -10.26 -8.98 -4.69
N GLY A 147 -10.17 -8.33 -5.85
CA GLY A 147 -8.90 -7.86 -6.41
C GLY A 147 -8.00 -8.96 -6.95
N LYS A 148 -8.49 -10.20 -7.08
CA LYS A 148 -7.74 -11.30 -7.69
C LYS A 148 -7.44 -10.96 -9.16
N PRO A 149 -6.15 -10.84 -9.55
CA PRO A 149 -5.80 -10.50 -10.91
C PRO A 149 -6.13 -11.66 -11.85
N ASP A 150 -6.57 -11.33 -13.07
CA ASP A 150 -6.88 -12.35 -14.10
C ASP A 150 -5.60 -13.08 -14.56
N THR A 151 -4.45 -12.41 -14.50
CA THR A 151 -3.13 -12.99 -14.76
C THR A 151 -2.34 -13.17 -13.47
N PRO A 152 -1.66 -14.32 -13.26
CA PRO A 152 -0.76 -14.50 -12.14
C PRO A 152 0.30 -13.38 -12.09
N VAL A 153 0.52 -12.79 -10.93
CA VAL A 153 1.65 -11.88 -10.73
C VAL A 153 2.92 -12.71 -10.89
N LEU A 154 3.69 -12.42 -11.94
CA LEU A 154 5.00 -13.04 -12.15
C LEU A 154 5.92 -12.62 -11.00
N LYS A 155 6.22 -13.56 -10.11
CA LYS A 155 7.33 -13.38 -9.16
C LYS A 155 8.64 -13.61 -9.91
N PRO A 156 9.72 -12.87 -9.61
CA PRO A 156 11.04 -13.19 -10.13
C PRO A 156 11.35 -14.67 -9.88
N THR A 157 11.76 -15.41 -10.91
CA THR A 157 11.96 -16.86 -10.83
C THR A 157 13.39 -17.25 -10.45
N TRP A 158 14.34 -16.31 -10.52
CA TRP A 158 15.76 -16.59 -10.32
C TRP A 158 16.18 -16.66 -8.84
N ALA A 159 15.37 -16.11 -7.92
CA ALA A 159 15.62 -16.11 -6.48
C ALA A 159 14.32 -15.92 -5.66
N PRO A 160 14.30 -16.26 -4.37
CA PRO A 160 13.20 -15.95 -3.46
C PRO A 160 13.16 -14.46 -3.12
N ILE A 161 12.70 -13.64 -4.07
CA ILE A 161 12.68 -12.18 -3.95
C ILE A 161 11.54 -11.69 -3.06
N ASN A 162 11.89 -10.87 -2.06
CA ASN A 162 10.97 -10.06 -1.29
C ASN A 162 11.05 -8.61 -1.78
N VAL A 163 9.91 -7.93 -1.94
CA VAL A 163 9.91 -6.51 -2.33
C VAL A 163 9.53 -5.67 -1.12
N THR A 164 10.42 -4.74 -0.73
CA THR A 164 10.17 -3.83 0.40
C THR A 164 9.04 -2.84 0.07
N PHE A 165 8.52 -2.15 1.09
CA PHE A 165 7.54 -1.06 0.91
C PHE A 165 8.04 0.03 -0.06
N ALA A 166 9.36 0.28 -0.09
CA ALA A 166 10.00 1.22 -1.02
C ALA A 166 10.19 0.66 -2.44
N GLY A 167 9.64 -0.53 -2.74
CA GLY A 167 9.75 -1.18 -4.05
C GLY A 167 11.12 -1.79 -4.36
N ILE A 168 11.97 -1.97 -3.36
CA ILE A 168 13.31 -2.57 -3.54
C ILE A 168 13.19 -4.10 -3.49
N PRO A 169 13.60 -4.83 -4.55
CA PRO A 169 13.74 -6.28 -4.49
C PRO A 169 14.94 -6.65 -3.60
N GLU A 170 14.72 -7.56 -2.67
CA GLU A 170 15.70 -8.07 -1.72
C GLU A 170 15.75 -9.60 -1.76
N VAL A 171 16.95 -10.14 -1.54
CA VAL A 171 17.20 -11.58 -1.44
C VAL A 171 17.98 -11.87 -0.17
N GLU A 172 17.56 -12.90 0.56
CA GLU A 172 18.17 -13.21 1.86
C GLU A 172 19.64 -13.65 1.71
N PRO A 173 20.55 -13.17 2.59
CA PRO A 173 21.98 -13.48 2.54
C PRO A 173 22.29 -14.98 2.48
N ASP A 174 21.52 -15.80 3.19
CA ASP A 174 21.69 -17.25 3.28
C ASP A 174 21.38 -17.96 1.95
N TRP A 175 20.44 -17.44 1.15
CA TRP A 175 20.22 -17.93 -0.21
C TRP A 175 21.40 -17.55 -1.10
N VAL A 176 21.83 -16.30 -1.05
CA VAL A 176 22.97 -15.78 -1.85
C VAL A 176 24.23 -16.62 -1.61
N ALA A 177 24.56 -16.93 -0.35
CA ALA A 177 25.74 -17.71 0.01
C ALA A 177 25.78 -19.12 -0.62
N ARG A 178 24.62 -19.73 -0.89
CA ARG A 178 24.53 -21.06 -1.52
C ARG A 178 24.56 -21.02 -3.05
N HIS A 179 24.45 -19.84 -3.65
CA HIS A 179 24.30 -19.66 -5.10
C HIS A 179 25.34 -18.70 -5.69
N LEU A 180 26.45 -18.43 -4.98
CA LEU A 180 27.51 -17.49 -5.45
C LEU A 180 28.06 -17.84 -6.84
N GLY A 181 27.98 -19.10 -7.27
CA GLY A 181 28.38 -19.53 -8.62
C GLY A 181 27.39 -19.18 -9.74
N ASP A 182 26.12 -18.92 -9.42
CA ASP A 182 25.03 -18.70 -10.37
C ASP A 182 24.67 -17.22 -10.55
N ILE A 183 25.22 -16.34 -9.71
CA ILE A 183 24.91 -14.91 -9.66
C ILE A 183 26.17 -14.05 -9.78
N CYS A 184 25.98 -12.76 -9.97
CA CYS A 184 27.02 -11.74 -9.79
C CYS A 184 26.77 -10.98 -8.49
N VAL A 185 27.70 -11.01 -7.54
CA VAL A 185 27.67 -10.10 -6.39
C VAL A 185 28.36 -8.78 -6.76
N LEU A 186 27.62 -7.69 -6.77
CA LEU A 186 28.13 -6.34 -7.04
C LEU A 186 28.33 -5.59 -5.71
N ASP A 187 29.58 -5.45 -5.27
CA ASP A 187 29.93 -4.65 -4.11
C ASP A 187 30.04 -3.17 -4.50
N VAL A 188 29.20 -2.33 -3.89
CA VAL A 188 29.13 -0.89 -4.15
C VAL A 188 29.69 -0.04 -3.01
N ARG A 189 30.47 -0.65 -2.11
CA ARG A 189 31.27 0.08 -1.12
C ARG A 189 32.42 0.85 -1.79
N SER A 190 33.09 1.69 -1.01
CA SER A 190 34.35 2.30 -1.43
C SER A 190 35.48 1.26 -1.48
N GLU A 191 36.54 1.56 -2.24
CA GLU A 191 37.75 0.72 -2.30
C GLU A 191 38.36 0.47 -0.92
N ALA A 192 38.42 1.52 -0.08
CA ALA A 192 38.95 1.43 1.28
C ALA A 192 38.13 0.49 2.18
N GLU A 193 36.80 0.44 2.00
CA GLU A 193 35.94 -0.50 2.73
C GLU A 193 36.09 -1.93 2.20
N TYR A 194 36.33 -2.10 0.90
CA TYR A 194 36.48 -3.40 0.26
C TYR A 194 37.77 -4.10 0.71
N SER A 195 38.87 -3.34 0.84
CA SER A 195 40.14 -3.82 1.42
C SER A 195 40.21 -3.71 2.95
N GLY A 196 39.10 -3.39 3.61
CA GLY A 196 39.04 -3.19 5.07
C GLY A 196 38.83 -4.49 5.84
N ASP A 197 38.79 -4.38 7.18
CA ASP A 197 38.72 -5.53 8.10
C ASP A 197 37.49 -6.43 7.95
N LEU A 198 36.38 -5.89 7.41
CA LEU A 198 35.18 -6.68 7.13
C LEU A 198 35.35 -7.62 5.93
N GLY A 199 36.41 -7.45 5.15
CA GLY A 199 36.65 -8.17 3.92
C GLY A 199 35.61 -7.89 2.84
N TYR A 200 35.48 -8.83 1.92
CA TYR A 200 34.53 -8.81 0.81
C TYR A 200 34.05 -10.23 0.49
N ILE A 201 32.96 -10.36 -0.27
CA ILE A 201 32.51 -11.67 -0.74
C ILE A 201 33.39 -12.10 -1.92
N GLU A 202 34.06 -13.24 -1.82
CA GLU A 202 34.93 -13.79 -2.86
C GLU A 202 34.19 -13.88 -4.20
N GLY A 203 34.85 -13.42 -5.27
CA GLY A 203 34.25 -13.33 -6.60
C GLY A 203 33.31 -12.14 -6.83
N SER A 204 33.09 -11.27 -5.82
CA SER A 204 32.33 -10.05 -6.02
C SER A 204 33.06 -9.05 -6.92
N ILE A 205 32.29 -8.31 -7.73
CA ILE A 205 32.78 -7.20 -8.54
C ILE A 205 32.66 -5.91 -7.72
N LEU A 206 33.75 -5.17 -7.57
CA LEU A 206 33.75 -3.87 -6.92
C LEU A 206 33.47 -2.76 -7.94
N ILE A 207 32.33 -2.08 -7.80
CA ILE A 207 32.04 -0.81 -8.47
C ILE A 207 31.43 0.14 -7.44
N PRO A 208 32.21 1.08 -6.88
CA PRO A 208 31.70 2.03 -5.91
C PRO A 208 30.45 2.76 -6.41
N LEU A 209 29.47 2.99 -5.52
CA LEU A 209 28.15 3.53 -5.90
C LEU A 209 28.23 4.84 -6.70
N ASP A 210 29.20 5.70 -6.37
CA ASP A 210 29.45 6.99 -7.05
C ASP A 210 30.01 6.82 -8.47
N GLN A 211 30.59 5.68 -8.79
CA GLN A 211 31.10 5.31 -10.12
C GLN A 211 30.12 4.44 -10.91
N LEU A 212 29.11 3.86 -10.26
CA LEU A 212 28.22 2.85 -10.87
C LEU A 212 27.53 3.33 -12.14
N ARG A 213 27.09 4.60 -12.20
CA ARG A 213 26.39 5.14 -13.37
C ARG A 213 27.30 5.24 -14.61
N SER A 214 28.56 5.63 -14.43
CA SER A 214 29.51 5.73 -15.55
C SER A 214 30.10 4.37 -15.94
N ARG A 215 30.13 3.43 -15.00
CA ARG A 215 30.68 2.07 -15.18
C ARG A 215 29.59 1.00 -15.37
N ILE A 216 28.37 1.39 -15.74
CA ILE A 216 27.22 0.48 -15.86
C ILE A 216 27.47 -0.66 -16.85
N GLY A 217 28.25 -0.41 -17.91
CA GLY A 217 28.60 -1.41 -18.93
C GLY A 217 29.56 -2.49 -18.44
N GLU A 218 30.14 -2.35 -17.25
CA GLU A 218 30.96 -3.37 -16.61
C GLU A 218 30.12 -4.39 -15.81
N VAL A 219 28.84 -4.08 -15.55
CA VAL A 219 27.95 -4.99 -14.81
C VAL A 219 27.49 -6.12 -15.74
N PRO A 220 27.70 -7.39 -15.37
CA PRO A 220 27.26 -8.52 -16.18
C PRO A 220 25.74 -8.52 -16.39
N THR A 221 25.31 -8.86 -17.61
CA THR A 221 23.90 -9.00 -17.99
C THR A 221 23.54 -10.44 -18.37
N ASP A 222 24.47 -11.38 -18.21
CA ASP A 222 24.32 -12.81 -18.53
C ASP A 222 23.79 -13.64 -17.35
N ARG A 223 23.72 -13.03 -16.16
CA ARG A 223 23.29 -13.65 -14.91
C ARG A 223 22.66 -12.62 -13.96
N PRO A 224 21.87 -13.04 -12.96
CA PRO A 224 21.29 -12.12 -11.99
C PRO A 224 22.35 -11.37 -11.18
N VAL A 225 22.05 -10.12 -10.83
CA VAL A 225 22.94 -9.23 -10.07
C VAL A 225 22.41 -9.01 -8.67
N VAL A 226 23.23 -9.30 -7.67
CA VAL A 226 22.91 -9.07 -6.27
C VAL A 226 23.83 -7.97 -5.74
N THR A 227 23.25 -6.83 -5.38
CA THR A 227 24.02 -5.68 -4.89
C THR A 227 24.30 -5.79 -3.39
N MET A 228 25.52 -5.43 -3.01
CA MET A 228 26.03 -5.51 -1.66
C MET A 228 26.67 -4.18 -1.26
N CYS A 229 26.42 -3.77 -0.02
CA CYS A 229 27.23 -2.73 0.62
C CYS A 229 27.43 -3.08 2.10
N GLN A 230 27.97 -2.16 2.91
CA GLN A 230 28.20 -2.44 4.33
C GLN A 230 26.91 -2.80 5.10
N SER A 231 25.80 -2.09 4.87
CA SER A 231 24.57 -2.18 5.68
C SER A 231 23.26 -2.31 4.88
N GLY A 232 23.32 -2.44 3.55
CA GLY A 232 22.15 -2.55 2.67
C GLY A 232 21.62 -1.21 2.10
N LYS A 233 22.07 -0.05 2.61
CA LYS A 233 21.54 1.27 2.20
C LYS A 233 22.04 1.76 0.84
N ARG A 234 23.33 1.59 0.56
CA ARG A 234 23.92 2.02 -0.73
C ARG A 234 23.58 1.02 -1.84
N SER A 235 23.53 -0.27 -1.49
CA SER A 235 23.15 -1.33 -2.42
C SER A 235 21.68 -1.25 -2.84
N SER A 236 20.76 -0.77 -1.98
CA SER A 236 19.38 -0.50 -2.41
C SER A 236 19.31 0.62 -3.47
N MET A 237 20.14 1.66 -3.36
CA MET A 237 20.27 2.69 -4.41
C MET A 237 20.89 2.11 -5.69
N ALA A 238 21.92 1.27 -5.57
CA ALA A 238 22.51 0.57 -6.71
C ALA A 238 21.48 -0.29 -7.45
N THR A 239 20.65 -1.03 -6.71
CA THR A 239 19.55 -1.83 -7.26
C THR A 239 18.63 -0.98 -8.14
N GLN A 240 18.23 0.21 -7.67
CA GLN A 240 17.40 1.12 -8.46
C GLN A 240 18.11 1.64 -9.72
N ILE A 241 19.41 1.96 -9.62
CA ILE A 241 20.22 2.41 -10.76
C ILE A 241 20.28 1.32 -11.84
N LEU A 242 20.49 0.07 -11.43
CA LEU A 242 20.56 -1.08 -12.33
C LEU A 242 19.22 -1.32 -13.04
N LYS A 243 18.11 -1.31 -12.29
CA LYS A 243 16.76 -1.43 -12.88
C LYS A 243 16.47 -0.30 -13.88
N ALA A 244 16.80 0.94 -13.52
CA ALA A 244 16.61 2.09 -14.42
C ALA A 244 17.48 2.01 -15.69
N SER A 245 18.53 1.19 -15.68
CA SER A 245 19.44 0.96 -16.81
C SER A 245 19.08 -0.30 -17.61
N GLY A 246 17.96 -0.96 -17.31
CA GLY A 246 17.48 -2.15 -18.04
C GLY A 246 17.98 -3.49 -17.50
N ILE A 247 18.67 -3.52 -16.36
CA ILE A 247 19.04 -4.78 -15.69
C ILE A 247 17.89 -5.17 -14.76
N GLU A 248 17.06 -6.11 -15.20
CA GLU A 248 15.81 -6.47 -14.52
C GLU A 248 16.01 -7.49 -13.37
N ASP A 249 16.87 -8.49 -13.58
CA ASP A 249 17.19 -9.53 -12.60
C ASP A 249 18.21 -9.03 -11.57
N VAL A 250 17.75 -8.10 -10.73
CA VAL A 250 18.57 -7.46 -9.69
C VAL A 250 17.88 -7.46 -8.32
N ALA A 251 18.66 -7.72 -7.28
CA ALA A 251 18.21 -7.62 -5.89
C ALA A 251 19.27 -7.02 -4.96
N ASN A 252 18.84 -6.55 -3.80
CA ASN A 252 19.69 -6.07 -2.71
C ASN A 252 19.84 -7.14 -1.62
N ILE A 253 21.01 -7.21 -0.98
CA ILE A 253 21.19 -8.02 0.24
C ILE A 253 20.80 -7.16 1.46
N PRO A 254 19.71 -7.49 2.19
CA PRO A 254 19.29 -6.73 3.34
C PRO A 254 20.34 -6.80 4.45
N GLY A 255 20.59 -5.67 5.12
CA GLY A 255 21.58 -5.56 6.20
C GLY A 255 23.05 -5.63 5.76
N GLY A 256 23.33 -5.86 4.47
CA GLY A 256 24.66 -5.80 3.89
C GLY A 256 25.68 -6.76 4.51
N LEU A 257 26.96 -6.41 4.37
CA LEU A 257 28.07 -7.23 4.86
C LEU A 257 28.11 -7.36 6.38
N ILE A 258 27.59 -6.37 7.12
CA ILE A 258 27.43 -6.47 8.58
C ILE A 258 26.51 -7.64 8.93
N HIS A 259 25.37 -7.77 8.24
CA HIS A 259 24.45 -8.86 8.48
C HIS A 259 25.04 -10.20 8.03
N TRP A 260 25.72 -10.22 6.87
CA TRP A 260 26.44 -11.39 6.37
C TRP A 260 27.45 -11.93 7.40
N SER A 261 28.28 -11.03 7.95
CA SER A 261 29.28 -11.36 8.97
C SER A 261 28.64 -11.86 10.26
N ARG A 262 27.55 -11.20 10.72
CA ARG A 262 26.80 -11.63 11.91
C ARG A 262 26.22 -13.05 11.78
N LEU A 263 25.85 -13.46 10.56
CA LEU A 263 25.35 -14.80 10.27
C LEU A 263 26.47 -15.83 10.08
N ALA A 264 27.75 -15.41 10.11
CA ALA A 264 28.92 -16.25 9.82
C ALA A 264 28.82 -16.99 8.47
N LEU A 265 28.26 -16.30 7.46
CA LEU A 265 28.11 -16.88 6.12
C LEU A 265 29.48 -16.99 5.41
N PRO A 266 29.66 -18.03 4.57
CA PRO A 266 30.94 -18.33 3.93
C PRO A 266 31.33 -17.28 2.88
N GLY A 267 32.56 -17.41 2.36
CA GLY A 267 33.02 -16.63 1.21
C GLY A 267 33.52 -15.23 1.55
N LEU A 268 33.72 -14.88 2.83
CA LEU A 268 34.45 -13.66 3.17
C LEU A 268 35.95 -13.86 2.93
N ALA A 269 36.51 -13.06 2.02
CA ALA A 269 37.93 -12.94 1.78
C ALA A 269 38.45 -11.62 2.35
N THR A 270 39.71 -11.62 2.78
CA THR A 270 40.47 -10.41 3.11
C THR A 270 41.54 -10.21 2.05
N THR A 271 41.84 -8.95 1.72
CA THR A 271 42.99 -8.60 0.86
C THR A 271 44.31 -8.90 1.53
#